data_AF-A0A949IAG4-F1
#
_entry.id   AF-A0A949IAG4-F1
#
_cell.length_a   1.000
_cell.length_b   1.000
_cell.length_c   1.000
_cell.angle_alpha   90.00
_cell.angle_beta   90.00
_cell.angle_gamma   90.00
#
_symmetry.space_group_name_H-M   'P 1'
#
loop_
_entity.id
_entity.type
_entity.pdbx_description
1 polymer ?
#
loop_
_entity_poly.entity_id
_entity_poly.type
_entity_poly.pdbx_seq_one_letter_code
_entity_poly.pdbx_strand_id
1 'polypeptide(L)' 'MKIESLAIPEVKLITPPKFGDSRGFFSETWSAAKLKAQGFDEHFVQDNQSFSAQKGTLRGLHCQA' A
#
# COMPACT_ATOMS: atom_id res chain seq x y z
N MET A 1 -5.70 3.15 10.19
CA MET A 1 -4.74 2.46 9.31
C MET A 1 -3.71 1.85 10.24
N LYS A 2 -3.46 0.54 10.14
CA LYS A 2 -2.47 -0.15 11.00
C LYS A 2 -1.15 -0.20 10.24
N ILE A 3 -0.05 0.18 10.90
CA ILE A 3 1.29 0.22 10.30
C ILE A 3 2.23 -0.62 11.15
N GLU A 4 2.95 -1.54 10.51
CA GLU A 4 3.86 -2.49 11.18
C GLU A 4 5.19 -2.55 10.41
N SER A 5 6.31 -2.66 11.12
CA SER A 5 7.61 -2.92 10.50
C SER A 5 7.74 -4.39 10.09
N LEU A 6 8.41 -4.66 8.97
CA LEU A 6 8.76 -6.01 8.53
C LEU A 6 10.20 -6.38 8.94
N ALA A 7 10.69 -7.52 8.44
CA ALA A 7 12.06 -7.99 8.70
C ALA A 7 13.14 -6.99 8.25
N ILE A 8 12.86 -6.18 7.22
CA ILE A 8 13.61 -4.97 6.90
C ILE A 8 12.83 -3.82 7.56
N PRO A 9 13.35 -3.18 8.63
CA PRO A 9 12.59 -2.23 9.45
C PRO A 9 12.04 -1.02 8.68
N GLU A 10 12.74 -0.60 7.62
CA GLU A 10 12.34 0.50 6.74
C GLU A 10 11.15 0.13 5.86
N VAL A 11 10.89 -1.16 5.64
CA VAL A 11 9.71 -1.65 4.91
C VAL A 11 8.53 -1.76 5.86
N LYS A 12 7.46 -1.05 5.54
CA LYS A 12 6.24 -0.97 6.34
C LYS A 12 5.08 -1.73 5.69
N LEU A 13 4.41 -2.57 6.45
CA LEU A 13 3.12 -3.14 6.08
C LEU A 13 2.00 -2.22 6.54
N ILE A 14 1.24 -1.69 5.59
CA ILE A 14 0.12 -0.80 5.85
C ILE A 14 -1.18 -1.57 5.58
N THR A 15 -2.00 -1.74 6.62
CA THR A 15 -3.34 -2.32 6.49
C THR A 15 -4.40 -1.22 6.57
N PRO A 16 -5.04 -0.84 5.45
CA PRO A 16 -6.12 0.12 5.46
C PRO A 16 -7.40 -0.49 6.05
N PRO A 17 -8.26 0.33 6.70
CA PRO A 17 -9.56 -0.14 7.14
C PRO A 17 -10.44 -0.49 5.94
N LYS A 18 -11.18 -1.59 6.05
CA LYS A 18 -12.11 -2.07 5.03
C LYS A 18 -13.53 -2.02 5.58
N PHE A 19 -14.38 -1.20 4.98
CA PHE A 19 -15.78 -1.04 5.36
C PHE A 19 -16.66 -1.78 4.34
N GLY A 20 -17.28 -2.87 4.75
CA GLY A 20 -18.10 -3.73 3.88
C GLY A 20 -19.59 -3.47 4.03
N ASP A 21 -20.34 -3.60 2.93
CA ASP A 21 -21.80 -3.64 2.90
C ASP A 21 -22.30 -4.55 1.77
N SER A 22 -23.62 -4.60 1.53
CA SER A 22 -24.24 -5.48 0.53
C SER A 22 -23.79 -5.21 -0.91
N ARG A 23 -23.16 -4.08 -1.22
CA ARG A 23 -22.66 -3.70 -2.54
C ARG A 23 -21.19 -4.09 -2.75
N GLY A 24 -20.49 -4.46 -1.67
CA GLY A 24 -19.06 -4.73 -1.70
C GLY A 24 -18.34 -4.10 -0.53
N PHE A 25 -17.23 -3.41 -0.78
CA PHE A 25 -16.48 -2.71 0.26
C PHE A 25 -15.87 -1.41 -0.24
N PHE A 26 -15.66 -0.50 0.71
CA PHE A 26 -14.88 0.72 0.54
C PHE A 26 -13.62 0.65 1.41
N SER A 27 -12.49 1.09 0.87
CA SER A 27 -11.23 1.17 1.59
C SER A 27 -10.44 2.36 1.06
N GLU A 28 -10.13 3.32 1.93
CA GLU A 28 -9.18 4.37 1.63
C GLU A 28 -7.76 3.79 1.78
N THR A 29 -7.12 3.48 0.66
CA THR A 29 -5.79 2.84 0.61
C THR A 29 -4.63 3.82 0.80
N TRP A 30 -4.87 5.12 0.58
CA TRP A 30 -3.89 6.19 0.78
C TRP A 30 -4.55 7.46 1.31
N SER A 31 -3.86 8.17 2.21
CA SER A 31 -4.25 9.49 2.70
C SER A 31 -3.02 10.23 3.23
N ALA A 32 -2.62 11.32 2.56
CA ALA A 32 -1.48 12.14 2.99
C ALA A 32 -1.58 12.58 4.45
N ALA A 33 -2.75 13.06 4.88
CA ALA A 33 -2.93 13.53 6.25
C ALA A 33 -2.77 12.40 7.29
N LYS A 34 -3.32 11.21 7.01
CA LYS A 34 -3.22 10.07 7.93
C LYS A 34 -1.80 9.50 7.98
N LEU A 35 -1.12 9.43 6.83
CA LEU A 35 0.26 8.96 6.76
C LEU A 35 1.23 9.95 7.44
N LYS A 36 1.05 11.25 7.21
CA LYS A 36 1.81 12.30 7.88
C LYS A 36 1.66 12.25 9.40
N ALA A 37 0.44 12.02 9.89
CA ALA A 37 0.19 11.83 11.33
C ALA A 37 0.85 10.57 11.92
N GLN A 38 1.35 9.66 11.08
CA GLN A 38 2.10 8.46 11.47
C GLN A 38 3.62 8.59 11.20
N GLY A 39 4.09 9.79 10.82
CA GLY A 39 5.51 10.07 10.57
C GLY A 39 5.98 9.90 9.12
N PHE A 40 5.05 9.68 8.18
CA PHE A 40 5.36 9.55 6.74
C PHE A 40 4.99 10.85 6.03
N ASP A 41 5.99 11.70 5.75
CA ASP A 41 5.81 13.01 5.09
C ASP A 41 6.31 13.00 3.63
N GLU A 42 6.40 11.82 3.02
CA GLU A 42 6.85 11.67 1.65
C GLU A 42 5.79 12.14 0.65
N HIS A 43 6.24 12.79 -0.42
CA HIS A 43 5.37 13.22 -1.51
C HIS A 43 5.04 12.03 -2.41
N PHE A 44 3.75 11.69 -2.49
CA PHE A 44 3.27 10.60 -3.34
C PHE A 44 3.19 11.07 -4.80
N VAL A 45 4.14 10.61 -5.62
CA VAL A 45 4.30 11.10 -7.01
C VAL A 45 3.48 10.30 -8.02
N GLN A 46 3.42 8.98 -7.87
CA GLN A 46 2.80 8.11 -8.87
C GLN A 46 2.22 6.85 -8.23
N ASP A 47 1.06 6.44 -8.75
CA ASP A 47 0.48 5.12 -8.52
C ASP A 47 0.49 4.32 -9.82
N ASN A 48 0.76 3.03 -9.72
CA ASN A 48 0.75 2.10 -10.84
C ASN A 48 -0.06 0.86 -10.45
N GLN A 49 -1.06 0.51 -11.26
CA GLN A 49 -1.83 -0.73 -11.09
C GLN A 49 -1.45 -1.73 -12.18
N SER A 50 -1.16 -2.96 -11.78
CA SER A 50 -0.93 -4.06 -12.73
C SER A 50 -1.76 -5.28 -12.36
N PHE A 51 -2.18 -6.02 -13.39
CA PHE A 51 -2.85 -7.31 -13.25
C PHE A 51 -1.99 -8.38 -13.92
N SER A 52 -1.74 -9.48 -13.22
CA SER A 52 -1.05 -10.65 -13.77
C SER A 52 -2.08 -11.74 -14.04
N ALA A 53 -2.40 -11.97 -15.32
CA ALA A 53 -3.44 -12.91 -15.72
C ALA A 53 -3.06 -14.37 -15.46
N GLN A 54 -1.77 -14.71 -15.58
CA GLN A 54 -1.28 -16.08 -15.40
C GLN A 54 -0.77 -16.28 -13.98
N LYS A 55 -1.22 -17.36 -13.34
CA LYS A 55 -0.65 -17.80 -12.06
C LYS A 55 0.84 -18.10 -12.25
N GLY A 56 1.67 -17.53 -11.39
CA GLY A 56 3.13 -17.69 -11.46
C GLY A 56 3.85 -16.65 -12.32
N THR A 57 3.16 -15.65 -12.87
CA THR A 57 3.85 -14.49 -13.47
C THR A 57 4.73 -13.81 -12.42
N LEU A 58 6.04 -13.75 -12.70
CA LEU A 58 7.03 -13.07 -11.87
C LEU A 58 7.32 -11.67 -12.43
N ARG A 59 7.32 -10.65 -11.56
CA ARG A 59 7.71 -9.27 -11.88
C ARG A 59 8.69 -8.80 -10.81
N GLY A 60 9.92 -8.45 -11.18
CA GLY A 60 10.98 -8.06 -10.23
C GLY A 60 12.27 -8.89 -10.36
N LEU A 61 13.28 -8.67 -9.53
CA LEU A 61 13.38 -7.58 -8.53
C LEU A 61 13.79 -6.27 -9.23
N HIS A 62 13.01 -5.20 -9.04
CA HIS A 62 13.31 -3.88 -9.61
C HIS A 62 13.77 -2.94 -8.48
N CYS A 63 14.70 -2.05 -8.78
CA CYS A 63 15.10 -0.95 -7.92
C CYS A 63 15.34 0.32 -8.74
N GLN A 64 15.37 1.46 -8.07
CA GLN A 64 15.79 2.73 -8.64
C GLN A 64 16.76 3.39 -7.64
N ALA A 65 17.84 3.98 -8.15
CA ALA A 65 18.84 4.72 -7.39
C ALA A 65 18.57 6.22 -7.45
#